data_AF-A0A3P7IU41-F1
#
_entry.id   AF-A0A3P7IU41-F1
#
_cell.length_a   1.000
_cell.length_b   1.000
_cell.length_c   1.000
_cell.angle_alpha   90.00
_cell.angle_beta   90.00
_cell.angle_gamma   90.00
#
_symmetry.space_group_name_H-M   'P 1'
#
loop_
_entity.id
_entity.type
_entity.pdbx_description
1 polymer ?
#
loop_
_entity_poly.entity_id
_entity_poly.type
_entity_poly.pdbx_seq_one_letter_code
_entity_poly.pdbx_strand_id
1 'polypeptide(L)'
;MLTAFNKPEFPAAEMFLQVVGNLLVKNCRNKSADINIRTVSLEYLGLITSRLRSSMIWSVEDSRERMDLVVRTIKFEENLQEDGTSLWPSVADVDISDMTFSEKQMELERALLDYIVVNKDITVEYAVRFYCCVWYKEILEDLQELEARYAESKRENLSEKASPCSFSHNMILVPLEHRKNESRHLKKVKRAQAQKIFLVDLLSKKKDRQRRYENAKRFGSSMLESDVAWCIKYLAAKREFTHSFDTFLKQ
;
A
#
# COMPACT_ATOMS: atom_id res chain seq x y z
N MET A 1 -16.42 -10.10 10.70
CA MET A 1 -15.05 -9.60 10.46
C MET A 1 -14.43 -10.18 9.20
N LEU A 2 -14.31 -11.50 9.05
CA LEU A 2 -13.73 -12.10 7.83
C LEU A 2 -14.48 -11.74 6.53
N THR A 3 -15.80 -11.52 6.61
CA THR A 3 -16.62 -11.02 5.50
C THR A 3 -16.40 -9.53 5.18
N ALA A 4 -15.90 -8.76 6.14
CA ALA A 4 -15.63 -7.33 6.01
C ALA A 4 -14.16 -7.04 5.64
N PHE A 5 -13.26 -8.00 5.81
CA PHE A 5 -11.81 -7.86 5.64
C PHE A 5 -11.37 -7.35 4.26
N ASN A 6 -12.13 -7.66 3.21
CA ASN A 6 -11.84 -7.22 1.83
C ASN A 6 -12.87 -6.21 1.30
N LYS A 7 -13.67 -5.60 2.19
CA LYS A 7 -14.63 -4.58 1.79
C LYS A 7 -13.97 -3.19 1.93
N PRO A 8 -14.05 -2.35 0.89
CA PRO A 8 -13.42 -1.02 0.93
C PRO A 8 -13.99 -0.12 2.02
N GLU A 9 -15.23 -0.35 2.44
CA GLU A 9 -15.89 0.45 3.48
C GLU A 9 -15.37 0.16 4.89
N PHE A 10 -14.67 -0.96 5.09
CA PHE A 10 -14.25 -1.45 6.41
C PHE A 10 -12.74 -1.64 6.52
N PRO A 11 -11.91 -0.61 6.31
CA PRO A 11 -10.45 -0.76 6.32
C PRO A 11 -9.88 -1.19 7.68
N ALA A 12 -10.58 -0.89 8.78
CA ALA A 12 -10.16 -1.27 10.12
C ALA A 12 -10.26 -2.78 10.40
N ALA A 13 -10.97 -3.54 9.56
CA ALA A 13 -11.16 -4.98 9.75
C ALA A 13 -9.82 -5.74 9.78
N GLU A 14 -8.83 -5.31 9.01
CA GLU A 14 -7.46 -5.86 9.04
C GLU A 14 -6.82 -5.69 10.42
N MET A 15 -6.84 -4.48 10.99
CA MET A 15 -6.26 -4.21 12.30
C MET A 15 -6.91 -5.06 13.40
N PHE A 16 -8.24 -5.20 13.37
CA PHE A 16 -8.93 -6.05 14.32
C PHE A 16 -8.52 -7.53 14.16
N LEU A 17 -8.42 -8.02 12.93
CA LEU A 17 -7.95 -9.39 12.69
C LEU A 17 -6.50 -9.60 13.12
N GLN A 18 -5.65 -8.58 13.03
CA GLN A 18 -4.27 -8.66 13.54
C GLN A 18 -4.24 -8.77 15.06
N VAL A 19 -5.02 -7.94 15.77
CA VAL A 19 -5.11 -8.00 17.23
C VAL A 19 -5.70 -9.34 17.69
N VAL A 20 -6.78 -9.79 17.03
CA VAL A 20 -7.42 -11.08 17.32
C VAL A 20 -6.47 -12.23 17.04
N GLY A 21 -5.77 -12.24 15.89
CA GLY A 21 -4.78 -13.27 15.55
C GLY A 21 -3.70 -13.40 16.61
N ASN A 22 -3.13 -12.27 17.04
CA ASN A 22 -2.13 -12.24 18.11
C ASN A 22 -2.68 -12.75 19.46
N LEU A 23 -3.93 -12.44 19.80
CA LEU A 23 -4.58 -12.93 21.01
C LEU A 23 -4.81 -14.44 20.94
N LEU A 24 -5.30 -14.95 19.80
CA LEU A 24 -5.55 -16.37 19.58
C LEU A 24 -4.25 -17.18 19.69
N VAL A 25 -3.16 -16.71 19.08
CA VAL A 25 -1.84 -17.37 19.18
C VAL A 25 -1.35 -17.40 20.63
N LYS A 26 -1.51 -16.30 21.38
CA LYS A 26 -1.16 -16.26 22.81
C LYS A 26 -1.97 -17.28 23.63
N ASN A 27 -3.27 -17.37 23.37
CA ASN A 27 -4.15 -18.33 24.05
C ASN A 27 -3.81 -19.78 23.71
N CYS A 28 -3.54 -20.10 22.44
CA CYS A 28 -3.12 -21.44 22.00
C CYS A 28 -1.83 -21.91 22.71
N ARG A 29 -0.88 -20.98 22.91
CA ARG A 29 0.44 -21.26 23.50
C ARG A 29 0.42 -21.29 25.04
N ASN A 30 -0.61 -20.71 25.67
CA ASN A 30 -0.72 -20.69 27.11
C ASN A 30 -1.05 -22.09 27.65
N LYS A 31 -0.04 -22.78 28.19
CA LYS A 31 -0.21 -24.13 28.77
C LYS A 31 -1.10 -24.15 30.02
N SER A 32 -1.26 -23.00 30.68
CA SER A 32 -2.13 -22.85 31.84
C SER A 32 -3.58 -22.53 31.47
N ALA A 33 -3.86 -22.23 30.20
CA ALA A 33 -5.23 -22.01 29.73
C ALA A 33 -5.94 -23.35 29.54
N ASP A 34 -7.25 -23.33 29.77
CA ASP A 34 -8.12 -24.50 29.56
C ASP A 34 -7.96 -25.08 28.16
N ILE A 35 -7.96 -26.40 28.07
CA ILE A 35 -7.84 -27.13 26.80
C ILE A 35 -8.92 -26.67 25.82
N ASN A 36 -10.14 -26.43 26.30
CA ASN A 36 -11.25 -25.94 25.48
C ASN A 36 -10.93 -24.57 24.84
N ILE A 37 -10.33 -23.64 25.59
CA ILE A 37 -9.95 -22.32 25.07
C ILE A 37 -8.88 -22.46 23.99
N ARG A 38 -7.92 -23.36 24.20
CA ARG A 38 -6.84 -23.62 23.24
C ARG A 38 -7.37 -24.25 21.95
N THR A 39 -8.29 -25.22 22.05
CA THR A 39 -8.94 -25.85 20.89
C THR A 39 -9.72 -24.84 20.07
N VAL A 40 -10.60 -24.06 20.71
CA VAL A 40 -11.40 -23.03 20.02
C VAL A 40 -10.51 -21.95 19.40
N SER A 41 -9.43 -21.56 20.09
CA SER A 41 -8.49 -20.57 19.56
C SER A 41 -7.78 -21.07 18.30
N LEU A 42 -7.45 -22.36 18.24
CA LEU A 42 -6.83 -23.00 17.08
C LEU A 42 -7.80 -23.09 15.90
N GLU A 43 -9.07 -23.43 16.14
CA GLU A 43 -10.10 -23.47 15.10
C GLU A 43 -10.31 -22.09 14.44
N TYR A 44 -10.42 -21.03 15.25
CA TYR A 44 -10.53 -19.68 14.72
C TYR A 44 -9.28 -19.23 13.96
N LEU A 45 -8.10 -19.58 14.46
CA LEU A 45 -6.85 -19.29 13.75
C LEU A 45 -6.81 -20.01 12.39
N GLY A 46 -7.24 -21.27 12.33
CA GLY A 46 -7.35 -22.03 11.08
C GLY A 46 -8.32 -21.39 10.07
N LEU A 47 -9.49 -20.94 10.55
CA LEU A 47 -10.48 -20.25 9.71
C LEU A 47 -9.93 -18.93 9.13
N ILE A 48 -9.29 -18.12 9.98
CA ILE A 48 -8.67 -16.85 9.56
C ILE A 48 -7.58 -17.14 8.53
N THR A 49 -6.69 -18.09 8.82
CA THR A 49 -5.55 -18.43 7.96
C THR A 49 -5.99 -18.93 6.59
N SER A 50 -7.00 -19.81 6.55
CA SER A 50 -7.56 -20.31 5.29
C SER A 50 -8.08 -19.15 4.43
N ARG A 51 -8.85 -18.23 5.02
CA ARG A 51 -9.42 -17.08 4.31
C ARG A 51 -8.35 -16.11 3.81
N LEU A 52 -7.33 -15.82 4.62
CA LEU A 52 -6.23 -14.93 4.23
C LEU A 52 -5.39 -15.52 3.11
N ARG A 53 -5.05 -16.81 3.19
CA ARG A 53 -4.27 -17.50 2.16
C ARG A 53 -5.00 -17.51 0.82
N SER A 54 -6.30 -17.79 0.80
CA SER A 54 -7.10 -17.63 -0.41
C SER A 54 -7.05 -16.19 -0.93
N SER A 55 -7.18 -15.19 -0.06
CA SER A 55 -7.16 -13.78 -0.47
C SER A 55 -5.83 -13.33 -1.09
N MET A 56 -4.70 -13.81 -0.56
CA MET A 56 -3.34 -13.45 -1.00
C MET A 56 -2.96 -14.05 -2.36
N ILE A 57 -3.37 -15.28 -2.64
CA ILE A 57 -3.06 -15.96 -3.93
C ILE A 57 -3.60 -15.12 -5.10
N TRP A 58 -4.84 -14.63 -4.99
CA TRP A 58 -5.48 -13.83 -6.03
C TRP A 58 -4.88 -12.43 -6.24
N SER A 59 -4.04 -11.91 -5.34
CA SER A 59 -3.46 -10.57 -5.47
C SER A 59 -2.04 -10.55 -6.03
N VAL A 60 -1.29 -11.64 -5.91
CA VAL A 60 0.16 -11.66 -6.22
C VAL A 60 0.47 -12.11 -7.65
N GLU A 61 -0.33 -13.02 -8.21
CA GLU A 61 0.02 -13.79 -9.42
C GLU A 61 0.12 -12.95 -10.70
N ASP A 62 -0.45 -11.74 -10.74
CA ASP A 62 -0.40 -10.84 -11.91
C ASP A 62 -0.43 -9.34 -11.55
N SER A 63 0.27 -8.99 -10.48
CA SER A 63 0.03 -7.69 -9.82
C SER A 63 0.52 -6.46 -10.60
N ARG A 64 1.53 -6.61 -11.47
CA ARG A 64 2.11 -5.49 -12.21
C ARG A 64 1.34 -5.17 -13.49
N GLU A 65 1.03 -6.18 -14.30
CA GLU A 65 0.28 -5.98 -15.55
C GLU A 65 -1.13 -5.50 -15.24
N ARG A 66 -1.75 -6.07 -14.19
CA ARG A 66 -3.04 -5.61 -13.70
C ARG A 66 -3.02 -4.18 -13.17
N MET A 67 -1.98 -3.76 -12.44
CA MET A 67 -1.82 -2.36 -12.03
C MET A 67 -1.78 -1.44 -13.26
N ASP A 68 -0.97 -1.80 -14.26
CA ASP A 68 -0.83 -0.99 -15.48
C ASP A 68 -2.16 -0.91 -16.25
N LEU A 69 -2.92 -2.00 -16.33
CA LEU A 69 -4.25 -2.02 -16.94
C LEU A 69 -5.26 -1.14 -16.19
N VAL A 70 -5.33 -1.27 -14.86
CA VAL A 70 -6.27 -0.47 -14.05
C VAL A 70 -5.91 1.01 -14.11
N VAL A 71 -4.63 1.37 -14.05
CA VAL A 71 -4.20 2.78 -14.18
C VAL A 71 -4.47 3.33 -15.57
N ARG A 72 -4.27 2.56 -16.65
CA ARG A 72 -4.66 2.98 -18.00
C ARG A 72 -6.16 3.20 -18.10
N THR A 73 -6.96 2.33 -17.50
CA THR A 73 -8.43 2.45 -17.47
C THR A 73 -8.84 3.73 -16.76
N ILE A 74 -8.28 3.99 -15.56
CA ILE A 74 -8.55 5.22 -14.82
C ILE A 74 -8.20 6.46 -15.66
N LYS A 75 -7.02 6.47 -16.27
CA LYS A 75 -6.56 7.59 -17.10
C LYS A 75 -7.39 7.76 -18.37
N PHE A 76 -7.85 6.67 -18.97
CA PHE A 76 -8.74 6.73 -20.12
C PHE A 76 -10.05 7.43 -19.75
N GLU A 77 -10.66 7.01 -18.64
CA GLU A 77 -11.95 7.53 -18.17
C GLU A 77 -11.85 8.98 -17.69
N GLU A 78 -10.75 9.37 -17.05
CA GLU A 78 -10.49 10.76 -16.66
C GLU A 78 -10.40 11.71 -17.86
N ASN A 79 -10.02 11.20 -19.03
CA ASN A 79 -9.87 11.98 -20.26
C ASN A 79 -11.08 11.85 -21.21
N LEU A 80 -12.17 11.23 -20.78
CA LEU A 80 -13.44 11.25 -21.51
C LEU A 80 -14.06 12.65 -21.38
N GLN A 81 -14.23 13.32 -22.51
CA GLN A 81 -14.94 14.59 -22.57
C GLN A 81 -16.45 14.38 -22.51
N GLU A 82 -17.21 15.44 -22.19
CA GLU A 82 -18.68 15.39 -22.09
C GLU A 82 -19.35 15.00 -23.42
N ASP A 83 -18.66 15.20 -24.55
CA ASP A 83 -19.10 14.83 -25.91
C ASP A 83 -18.88 13.33 -26.23
N GLY A 84 -18.36 12.54 -25.29
CA GLY A 84 -18.05 11.11 -25.48
C GLY A 84 -16.75 10.83 -26.22
N THR A 85 -16.00 11.86 -26.60
CA THR A 85 -14.66 11.77 -27.20
C THR A 85 -13.57 11.68 -26.12
N SER A 86 -12.74 10.65 -26.19
CA SER A 86 -11.53 10.51 -25.40
C SER A 86 -10.32 11.05 -26.16
N LEU A 87 -9.28 11.45 -25.41
CA LEU A 87 -7.98 11.81 -25.98
C LEU A 87 -7.28 10.61 -26.66
N TRP A 88 -7.65 9.40 -26.26
CA TRP A 88 -7.08 8.14 -26.71
C TRP A 88 -8.14 7.29 -27.42
N PRO A 89 -7.81 6.55 -28.50
CA PRO A 89 -8.77 5.68 -29.19
C PRO A 89 -9.20 4.47 -28.36
N SER A 90 -8.30 3.95 -27.52
CA SER A 90 -8.51 2.79 -26.65
C SER A 90 -7.72 2.90 -25.35
N VAL A 91 -8.12 2.14 -24.33
CA VAL A 91 -7.37 1.98 -23.06
C VAL A 91 -5.94 1.50 -23.29
N ALA A 92 -5.71 0.70 -24.33
CA ALA A 92 -4.38 0.19 -24.70
C ALA A 92 -3.42 1.31 -25.16
N ASP A 93 -3.96 2.38 -25.73
CA ASP A 93 -3.17 3.49 -26.30
C ASP A 93 -2.76 4.53 -25.25
N VAL A 94 -3.34 4.45 -24.05
CA VAL A 94 -3.02 5.37 -22.95
C VAL A 94 -1.56 5.22 -22.54
N ASP A 95 -0.76 6.26 -22.76
CA ASP A 95 0.65 6.22 -22.37
C ASP A 95 0.82 6.40 -20.85
N ILE A 96 1.44 5.40 -20.23
CA ILE A 96 1.80 5.39 -18.80
C ILE A 96 3.30 5.11 -18.61
N SER A 97 4.09 5.22 -19.68
CA SER A 97 5.52 4.87 -19.68
C SER A 97 6.34 5.83 -18.81
N ASP A 98 5.94 7.10 -18.78
CA ASP A 98 6.59 8.13 -17.97
C ASP A 98 6.22 8.05 -16.49
N MET A 99 5.16 7.30 -16.14
CA MET A 99 4.71 7.18 -14.76
C MET A 99 5.60 6.22 -13.97
N THR A 100 6.17 6.73 -12.89
CA THR A 100 6.85 5.91 -11.90
C THR A 100 5.85 5.04 -11.13
N PHE A 101 6.36 3.97 -10.53
CA PHE A 101 5.55 3.07 -9.69
C PHE A 101 4.75 3.80 -8.59
N SER A 102 5.27 4.88 -7.99
CA SER A 102 4.54 5.60 -6.93
C SER A 102 3.42 6.44 -7.50
N GLU A 103 3.58 6.99 -8.69
CA GLU A 103 2.50 7.76 -9.32
C GLU A 103 1.36 6.79 -9.67
N LYS A 104 1.68 5.62 -10.23
CA LYS A 104 0.69 4.54 -10.44
C LYS A 104 -0.02 4.12 -9.15
N GLN A 105 0.73 3.97 -8.05
CA GLN A 105 0.15 3.66 -6.75
C GLN A 105 -0.77 4.79 -6.23
N MET A 106 -0.34 6.06 -6.33
CA MET A 106 -1.14 7.22 -5.90
C MET A 106 -2.44 7.36 -6.72
N GLU A 107 -2.41 7.01 -8.00
CA GLU A 107 -3.60 6.95 -8.86
C GLU A 107 -4.58 5.88 -8.39
N LEU A 108 -4.10 4.67 -8.06
CA LEU A 108 -4.92 3.62 -7.47
C LEU A 108 -5.51 4.03 -6.12
N GLU A 109 -4.70 4.65 -5.25
CA GLU A 109 -5.14 5.17 -3.95
C GLU A 109 -6.24 6.23 -4.13
N ARG A 110 -6.08 7.15 -5.09
CA ARG A 110 -7.11 8.15 -5.40
C ARG A 110 -8.39 7.49 -5.89
N ALA A 111 -8.30 6.63 -6.89
CA ALA A 111 -9.46 6.01 -7.52
C ALA A 111 -10.23 5.10 -6.54
N LEU A 112 -9.52 4.39 -5.65
CA LEU A 112 -10.13 3.63 -4.57
C LEU A 112 -10.93 4.55 -3.63
N LEU A 113 -10.37 5.70 -3.24
CA LEU A 113 -11.10 6.63 -2.39
C LEU A 113 -12.27 7.29 -3.12
N ASP A 114 -12.15 7.56 -4.41
CA ASP A 114 -13.26 8.07 -5.23
C ASP A 114 -14.41 7.07 -5.31
N TYR A 115 -14.10 5.78 -5.45
CA TYR A 115 -15.10 4.71 -5.37
C TYR A 115 -15.84 4.72 -4.03
N ILE A 116 -15.11 4.81 -2.90
CA ILE A 116 -15.72 4.79 -1.57
C ILE A 116 -16.57 6.05 -1.33
N VAL A 117 -16.09 7.21 -1.79
CA VAL A 117 -16.75 8.51 -1.60
C VAL A 117 -18.12 8.58 -2.26
N VAL A 118 -18.37 7.81 -3.33
CA VAL A 118 -19.70 7.73 -3.97
C VAL A 118 -20.76 7.19 -3.01
N ASN A 119 -20.39 6.31 -2.09
CA ASN A 119 -21.33 5.80 -1.10
C ASN A 119 -21.61 6.90 -0.03
N LYS A 120 -22.89 7.22 0.20
CA LYS A 120 -23.29 8.42 0.97
C LYS A 120 -23.22 8.25 2.49
N ASP A 121 -22.85 7.08 2.98
CA ASP A 121 -22.87 6.81 4.41
C ASP A 121 -21.79 7.60 5.17
N ILE A 122 -22.11 8.04 6.38
CA ILE A 122 -21.17 8.75 7.26
C ILE A 122 -19.90 7.92 7.57
N THR A 123 -20.00 6.60 7.44
CA THR A 123 -18.91 5.63 7.58
C THR A 123 -17.80 5.84 6.55
N VAL A 124 -18.13 6.40 5.38
CA VAL A 124 -17.19 6.67 4.28
C VAL A 124 -16.16 7.73 4.65
N GLU A 125 -16.55 8.77 5.39
CA GLU A 125 -15.60 9.80 5.81
C GLU A 125 -14.52 9.22 6.75
N TYR A 126 -14.93 8.32 7.65
CA TYR A 126 -14.02 7.61 8.53
C TYR A 126 -13.14 6.62 7.76
N ALA A 127 -13.70 5.87 6.80
CA ALA A 127 -12.94 4.94 5.97
C ALA A 127 -11.86 5.67 5.15
N VAL A 128 -12.20 6.78 4.49
CA VAL A 128 -11.24 7.59 3.71
C VAL A 128 -10.13 8.14 4.60
N ARG A 129 -10.47 8.69 5.77
CA ARG A 129 -9.45 9.16 6.74
C ARG A 129 -8.56 8.01 7.19
N PHE A 130 -9.14 6.86 7.50
CA PHE A 130 -8.41 5.70 7.97
C PHE A 130 -7.40 5.20 6.92
N TYR A 131 -7.80 5.05 5.65
CA TYR A 131 -6.89 4.68 4.56
C TYR A 131 -5.72 5.66 4.45
N CYS A 132 -6.00 6.96 4.38
CA CYS A 132 -4.95 7.97 4.29
C CYS A 132 -4.01 7.93 5.50
N CYS A 133 -4.52 7.74 6.72
CA CYS A 133 -3.68 7.60 7.91
C CYS A 133 -2.80 6.35 7.87
N VAL A 134 -3.33 5.21 7.42
CA VAL A 134 -2.56 3.96 7.29
C VAL A 134 -1.44 4.13 6.26
N TRP A 135 -1.74 4.61 5.05
CA TRP A 135 -0.73 4.84 4.02
C TRP A 135 0.31 5.89 4.45
N TYR A 136 -0.12 6.94 5.15
CA TYR A 136 0.80 7.94 5.69
C TYR A 136 1.74 7.34 6.74
N LYS A 137 1.22 6.47 7.62
CA LYS A 137 2.02 5.72 8.60
C LYS A 137 3.05 4.81 7.91
N GLU A 138 2.63 4.05 6.90
CA GLU A 138 3.53 3.20 6.10
C GLU A 138 4.66 4.01 5.47
N ILE A 139 4.36 5.18 4.89
CA ILE A 139 5.39 6.06 4.32
C ILE A 139 6.38 6.57 5.39
N LEU A 140 5.90 6.84 6.62
CA LEU A 140 6.79 7.23 7.72
C LEU A 140 7.70 6.08 8.16
N GLU A 141 7.17 4.86 8.24
CA GLU A 141 7.94 3.66 8.61
C GLU A 141 9.01 3.35 7.55
N ASP A 142 8.65 3.42 6.26
CA ASP A 142 9.58 3.29 5.14
C ASP A 142 10.69 4.36 5.16
N LEU A 143 10.33 5.61 5.50
CA LEU A 143 11.30 6.70 5.63
C LEU A 143 12.27 6.47 6.79
N GLN A 144 11.76 6.05 7.94
CA GLN A 144 12.58 5.75 9.11
C GLN A 144 13.57 4.61 8.82
N GLU A 145 13.11 3.55 8.16
CA GLU A 145 13.99 2.44 7.76
C GLU A 145 15.03 2.90 6.72
N LEU A 146 14.64 3.72 5.75
CA LEU A 146 15.55 4.27 4.75
C LEU A 146 16.63 5.16 5.38
N GLU A 147 16.28 5.97 6.38
CA GLU A 147 17.21 6.80 7.14
C GLU A 147 18.18 5.96 7.96
N ALA A 148 17.69 4.91 8.63
CA ALA A 148 18.54 3.98 9.39
C ALA A 148 19.57 3.30 8.48
N ARG A 149 19.12 2.73 7.35
CA ARG A 149 20.01 2.09 6.35
C ARG A 149 21.03 3.08 5.76
N TYR A 150 20.63 4.33 5.53
CA TYR A 150 21.56 5.36 5.03
C TYR A 150 22.59 5.75 6.10
N ALA A 151 22.19 5.86 7.36
CA ALA A 151 23.09 6.13 8.48
C ALA A 151 24.10 4.99 8.71
N GLU A 152 23.68 3.73 8.60
CA GLU A 152 24.54 2.54 8.65
C GLU A 152 25.57 2.56 7.53
N SER A 153 25.12 2.72 6.27
CA SER A 153 26.02 2.80 5.12
C SER A 153 27.04 3.94 5.27
N LYS A 154 26.63 5.10 5.83
CA LYS A 154 27.56 6.20 6.09
C LYS A 154 28.61 5.85 7.16
N ARG A 155 28.25 5.07 8.19
CA ARG A 155 29.17 4.60 9.24
C ARG A 155 30.18 3.58 8.73
N GLU A 156 29.74 2.60 7.94
CA GLU A 156 30.62 1.58 7.33
C GLU A 156 31.69 2.24 6.43
N ASN A 157 31.27 3.19 5.60
CA ASN A 157 32.17 3.95 4.71
C ASN A 157 33.21 4.81 5.47
N LEU A 158 32.89 5.26 6.70
CA LEU A 158 33.85 5.99 7.55
C LEU A 158 34.86 5.03 8.21
N SER A 159 34.43 3.81 8.54
CA SER A 159 35.29 2.75 9.09
C SER A 159 36.30 2.22 8.06
N GLU A 160 35.89 2.06 6.79
CA GLU A 160 36.81 1.65 5.71
C GLU A 160 37.88 2.71 5.42
N LYS A 161 37.54 4.01 5.49
CA LYS A 161 38.49 5.11 5.30
C LYS A 161 39.55 5.21 6.40
N ALA A 162 39.31 4.64 7.58
CA ALA A 162 40.25 4.65 8.71
C ALA A 162 41.26 3.49 8.68
N SER A 163 41.10 2.51 7.76
CA SER A 163 42.02 1.39 7.60
C SER A 163 43.18 1.77 6.65
N PRO A 164 44.46 1.78 7.09
CA PRO A 164 45.57 2.36 6.30
C PRO A 164 46.06 1.54 5.09
N CYS A 165 45.45 0.39 4.77
CA CYS A 165 46.06 -0.61 3.89
C CYS A 165 45.23 -0.92 2.64
N SER A 166 45.18 -0.01 1.67
CA SER A 166 45.05 -0.37 0.24
C SER A 166 45.27 0.85 -0.66
N PHE A 167 46.51 1.05 -1.13
CA PHE A 167 46.89 2.10 -2.06
C PHE A 167 46.71 1.60 -3.52
N SER A 168 45.49 1.65 -4.05
CA SER A 168 45.20 1.26 -5.44
C SER A 168 43.77 1.69 -5.81
N HIS A 169 43.59 2.31 -6.99
CA HIS A 169 42.38 2.58 -7.83
C HIS A 169 41.02 2.97 -7.18
N ASN A 170 40.68 2.45 -6.00
CA ASN A 170 39.46 2.71 -5.22
C ASN A 170 39.26 4.17 -4.79
N MET A 171 40.30 5.01 -4.77
CA MET A 171 40.20 6.38 -4.25
C MET A 171 39.29 7.31 -5.09
N ILE A 172 39.11 7.03 -6.39
CA ILE A 172 38.24 7.82 -7.28
C ILE A 172 36.82 7.23 -7.36
N LEU A 173 36.69 5.90 -7.23
CA LEU A 173 35.42 5.19 -7.33
C LEU A 173 34.55 5.38 -6.07
N VAL A 174 35.14 5.36 -4.87
CA VAL A 174 34.41 5.53 -3.60
C VAL A 174 33.67 6.88 -3.50
N PRO A 175 34.26 8.05 -3.87
CA PRO A 175 33.54 9.32 -3.91
C PRO A 175 32.40 9.39 -4.94
N LEU A 176 32.51 8.66 -6.06
CA LEU A 176 31.47 8.62 -7.10
C LEU A 176 30.29 7.73 -6.67
N GLU A 177 30.56 6.59 -6.03
CA GLU A 177 29.53 5.72 -5.46
C GLU A 177 28.80 6.40 -4.29
N HIS A 178 29.54 7.12 -3.44
CA HIS A 178 28.93 7.90 -2.35
C HIS A 178 27.96 8.97 -2.87
N ARG A 179 28.36 9.74 -3.89
CA ARG A 179 27.49 10.73 -4.54
C ARG A 179 26.27 10.09 -5.20
N LYS A 180 26.42 8.93 -5.83
CA LYS A 180 25.29 8.17 -6.40
C LYS A 180 24.33 7.69 -5.32
N ASN A 181 24.83 7.19 -4.18
CA ASN A 181 24.02 6.70 -3.07
C ASN A 181 23.27 7.83 -2.37
N GLU A 182 23.92 8.97 -2.15
CA GLU A 182 23.29 10.19 -1.62
C GLU A 182 22.18 10.71 -2.56
N SER A 183 22.46 10.77 -3.87
CA SER A 183 21.44 11.16 -4.86
C SER A 183 20.23 10.22 -4.87
N ARG A 184 20.46 8.89 -4.77
CA ARG A 184 19.39 7.89 -4.68
C ARG A 184 18.58 8.03 -3.40
N HIS A 185 19.23 8.24 -2.26
CA HIS A 185 18.56 8.49 -0.97
C HIS A 185 17.68 9.74 -1.07
N LEU A 186 18.22 10.86 -1.55
CA LEU A 186 17.46 12.11 -1.69
C LEU A 186 16.26 11.98 -2.63
N LYS A 187 16.39 11.24 -3.74
CA LYS A 187 15.27 10.97 -4.65
C LYS A 187 14.15 10.19 -3.95
N LYS A 188 14.49 9.17 -3.15
CA LYS A 188 13.51 8.39 -2.38
C LYS A 188 12.82 9.25 -1.32
N VAL A 189 13.56 10.07 -0.59
CA VAL A 189 13.00 11.00 0.41
C VAL A 189 12.04 12.01 -0.23
N LYS A 190 12.45 12.65 -1.33
CA LYS A 190 11.58 13.59 -2.07
C LYS A 190 10.28 12.93 -2.55
N ARG A 191 10.36 11.71 -3.05
CA ARG A 191 9.19 10.94 -3.48
C ARG A 191 8.25 10.63 -2.32
N ALA A 192 8.77 10.16 -1.20
CA ALA A 192 7.97 9.91 0.00
C ALA A 192 7.31 11.20 0.53
N GLN A 193 8.02 12.34 0.50
CA GLN A 193 7.45 13.65 0.84
C GLN A 193 6.29 14.04 -0.11
N ALA A 194 6.45 13.81 -1.42
CA ALA A 194 5.38 14.07 -2.40
C ALA A 194 4.14 13.21 -2.13
N GLN A 195 4.31 11.91 -1.82
CA GLN A 195 3.21 11.02 -1.44
C GLN A 195 2.50 11.50 -0.17
N LYS A 196 3.24 11.95 0.85
CA LYS A 196 2.67 12.51 2.08
C LYS A 196 1.82 13.76 1.81
N ILE A 197 2.34 14.69 1.01
CA ILE A 197 1.62 15.91 0.63
C ILE A 197 0.35 15.55 -0.13
N PHE A 198 0.44 14.62 -1.08
CA PHE A 198 -0.73 14.11 -1.82
C PHE A 198 -1.82 13.57 -0.90
N LEU A 199 -1.48 12.74 0.09
CA LEU A 199 -2.47 12.19 1.03
C LEU A 199 -3.13 13.28 1.89
N VAL A 200 -2.37 14.28 2.32
CA VAL A 200 -2.90 15.43 3.08
C VAL A 200 -3.81 16.29 2.20
N ASP A 201 -3.44 16.53 0.95
CA ASP A 201 -4.25 17.27 -0.02
C ASP A 201 -5.56 16.54 -0.33
N LEU A 202 -5.52 15.21 -0.42
CA LEU A 202 -6.69 14.37 -0.67
C LEU A 202 -7.72 14.46 0.46
N LEU A 203 -7.27 14.75 1.69
CA LEU A 203 -8.12 14.92 2.88
C LEU A 203 -8.58 16.36 3.13
N SER A 204 -7.69 17.35 2.98
CA SER A 204 -7.88 18.71 3.50
C SER A 204 -8.93 19.52 2.74
N LYS A 205 -9.09 19.29 1.43
CA LYS A 205 -9.93 20.13 0.58
C LYS A 205 -11.36 19.60 0.53
N LYS A 206 -12.20 20.02 1.47
CA LYS A 206 -13.64 19.66 1.52
C LYS A 206 -14.37 19.93 0.20
N LYS A 207 -14.02 21.04 -0.47
CA LYS A 207 -14.55 21.39 -1.81
C LYS A 207 -14.10 20.41 -2.89
N ASP A 208 -12.83 19.99 -2.87
CA ASP A 208 -12.33 19.00 -3.83
C ASP A 208 -12.95 17.63 -3.60
N ARG A 209 -13.21 17.25 -2.34
CA ARG A 209 -13.94 16.03 -2.01
C ARG A 209 -15.37 16.07 -2.55
N GLN A 210 -16.07 17.20 -2.39
CA GLN A 210 -17.40 17.39 -2.94
C GLN A 210 -17.38 17.34 -4.49
N ARG A 211 -16.36 17.95 -5.11
CA ARG A 211 -16.14 17.86 -6.56
C ARG A 211 -15.90 16.42 -7.02
N ARG A 212 -15.04 15.67 -6.32
CA ARG A 212 -14.77 14.25 -6.61
C ARG A 212 -16.04 13.40 -6.48
N TYR A 213 -16.83 13.63 -5.44
CA TYR A 213 -18.15 13.01 -5.27
C TYR A 213 -19.09 13.29 -6.45
N GLU A 214 -19.22 14.56 -6.84
CA GLU A 214 -20.09 14.96 -7.95
C GLU A 214 -19.62 14.40 -9.28
N ASN A 215 -18.31 14.37 -9.53
CA ASN A 215 -17.72 13.79 -10.73
C ASN A 215 -17.96 12.26 -10.78
N ALA A 216 -17.64 11.54 -9.71
CA ALA A 216 -17.83 10.09 -9.64
C ALA A 216 -19.33 9.70 -9.72
N LYS A 217 -20.23 10.58 -9.28
CA LYS A 217 -21.67 10.39 -9.46
C LYS A 217 -22.13 10.63 -10.91
N ARG A 218 -21.55 11.61 -11.60
CA ARG A 218 -21.94 11.99 -12.97
C ARG A 218 -21.39 11.03 -14.03
N PHE A 219 -20.13 10.63 -13.89
CA PHE A 219 -19.42 9.82 -14.87
C PHE A 219 -19.28 8.35 -14.47
N GLY A 220 -19.72 7.98 -13.27
CA GLY A 220 -19.52 6.65 -12.70
C GLY A 220 -18.21 6.54 -11.93
N SER A 221 -18.05 5.46 -11.18
CA SER A 221 -16.78 5.15 -10.53
C SER A 221 -15.76 4.73 -11.58
N SER A 222 -14.56 5.30 -11.51
CA SER A 222 -13.49 5.00 -12.46
C SER A 222 -12.85 3.60 -12.27
N MET A 223 -13.36 2.84 -11.30
CA MET A 223 -12.94 1.47 -11.04
C MET A 223 -14.16 0.58 -10.93
N LEU A 224 -14.09 -0.59 -11.58
CA LEU A 224 -15.06 -1.67 -11.43
C LEU A 224 -14.93 -2.32 -10.05
N GLU A 225 -16.01 -2.95 -9.57
CA GLU A 225 -16.00 -3.65 -8.27
C GLU A 225 -14.90 -4.74 -8.19
N SER A 226 -14.63 -5.43 -9.29
CA SER A 226 -13.54 -6.40 -9.40
C SER A 226 -12.16 -5.78 -9.22
N ASP A 227 -11.97 -4.56 -9.72
CA ASP A 227 -10.69 -3.84 -9.63
C ASP A 227 -10.50 -3.23 -8.25
N VAL A 228 -11.58 -2.78 -7.61
CA VAL A 228 -11.58 -2.35 -6.21
C VAL A 228 -11.20 -3.52 -5.30
N ALA A 229 -11.84 -4.67 -5.46
CA ALA A 229 -11.54 -5.87 -4.68
C ALA A 229 -10.09 -6.33 -4.88
N TRP A 230 -9.54 -6.21 -6.08
CA TRP A 230 -8.12 -6.47 -6.35
C TRP A 230 -7.22 -5.41 -5.72
N CYS A 231 -7.52 -4.12 -5.90
CA CYS A 231 -6.71 -3.00 -5.42
C CYS A 231 -6.53 -3.02 -3.89
N ILE A 232 -7.59 -3.29 -3.13
CA ILE A 232 -7.50 -3.41 -1.67
C ILE A 232 -6.52 -4.51 -1.28
N LYS A 233 -6.61 -5.68 -1.92
CA LYS A 233 -5.72 -6.81 -1.64
C LYS A 233 -4.28 -6.50 -2.08
N TYR A 234 -4.12 -5.86 -3.23
CA TYR A 234 -2.83 -5.45 -3.75
C TYR A 234 -2.11 -4.46 -2.83
N LEU A 235 -2.81 -3.43 -2.37
CA LEU A 235 -2.27 -2.45 -1.41
C LEU A 235 -1.99 -3.08 -0.04
N ALA A 236 -2.82 -4.02 0.41
CA ALA A 236 -2.61 -4.74 1.66
C ALA A 236 -1.53 -5.85 1.58
N ALA A 237 -1.16 -6.30 0.37
CA ALA A 237 -0.20 -7.39 0.20
C ALA A 237 1.20 -7.06 0.75
N LYS A 238 1.57 -5.78 0.82
CA LYS A 238 2.85 -5.34 1.40
C LYS A 238 2.86 -5.32 2.93
N ARG A 239 1.68 -5.40 3.57
CA ARG A 239 1.55 -5.24 5.02
C ARG A 239 2.02 -6.51 5.74
N GLU A 240 2.65 -6.30 6.89
CA GLU A 240 3.11 -7.38 7.77
C GLU A 240 1.99 -8.34 8.15
N PHE A 241 0.76 -7.85 8.30
CA PHE A 241 -0.42 -8.68 8.60
C PHE A 241 -0.59 -9.83 7.60
N THR A 242 -0.49 -9.54 6.31
CA THR A 242 -0.66 -10.51 5.22
C THR A 242 0.38 -11.64 5.29
N HIS A 243 1.58 -11.34 5.81
CA HIS A 243 2.69 -12.29 5.96
C HIS A 243 2.81 -12.90 7.38
N SER A 244 2.12 -12.33 8.37
CA SER A 244 2.23 -12.74 9.78
C SER A 244 1.72 -14.17 10.02
N PHE A 245 0.79 -14.66 9.19
CA PHE A 245 0.20 -15.99 9.38
C PHE A 245 1.12 -17.14 8.96
N ASP A 246 2.06 -16.92 8.04
CA ASP A 246 3.12 -17.92 7.79
C ASP A 246 3.99 -18.11 9.03
N THR A 247 4.13 -17.06 9.85
CA THR A 247 4.81 -17.13 11.14
C THR A 247 3.92 -17.79 12.19
N PHE A 248 2.62 -17.51 12.20
CA PHE A 248 1.68 -18.16 13.12
C PHE A 248 1.51 -19.67 12.86
N LEU A 249 1.69 -20.14 11.61
CA LEU A 249 1.65 -21.57 11.27
C LEU A 249 2.96 -22.32 11.57
N LYS A 250 4.09 -21.61 11.60
CA LYS A 250 5.41 -22.19 11.92
C LYS A 250 5.69 -22.28 13.42
N GLN A 251 4.91 -21.57 14.25
CA GLN A 251 5.08 -21.45 15.70
C GLN A 251 4.08 -22.32 16.48
#